data_AF-A0A7C9EEY6-F1
#
_entry.id   AF-A0A7C9EEY6-F1
#
_cell.length_a   1.000
_cell.length_b   1.000
_cell.length_c   1.000
_cell.angle_alpha   90.00
_cell.angle_beta   90.00
_cell.angle_gamma   90.00
#
_symmetry.space_group_name_H-M   'P 1'
#
loop_
_entity.id
_entity.type
_entity.pdbx_description
1 polymer ?
#
loop_
_entity_poly.entity_id
_entity_poly.type
_entity_poly.pdbx_seq_one_letter_code
_entity_poly.pdbx_strand_id
1 'polypeptide(L)'
;SHYLLPEIFKNLDRVVVLDDDIVVQQDLSALWSVNMGGKVNGAVESCAIRLGQLNNYLGRSNFDRNSCAWMSGLNIIDLARWRELNLTGTFRKLVQELKSGGGLPEAAAS
;
A
#
# COMPACT_ATOMS: atom_id res chain seq x y z
N SER A 1 -4.65 6.23 -5.64
CA SER A 1 -6.08 5.85 -5.77
C SER A 1 -6.57 4.96 -4.62
N HIS A 2 -5.76 4.02 -4.12
CA HIS A 2 -6.17 2.99 -3.13
C HIS A 2 -6.78 3.50 -1.81
N TYR A 3 -6.50 4.73 -1.38
CA TYR A 3 -6.97 5.26 -0.09
C TYR A 3 -8.50 5.49 0.01
N LEU A 4 -9.22 5.49 -1.13
CA LEU A 4 -10.69 5.61 -1.18
C LEU A 4 -11.42 4.27 -1.20
N LEU A 5 -10.70 3.14 -1.37
CA LEU A 5 -11.30 1.81 -1.39
C LEU A 5 -12.28 1.54 -0.24
N PRO A 6 -11.99 1.86 1.04
CA PRO A 6 -12.95 1.62 2.13
C PRO A 6 -14.22 2.48 2.04
N GLU A 7 -14.19 3.61 1.31
CA GLU A 7 -15.32 4.50 1.11
C GLU A 7 -16.16 4.12 -0.12
N ILE A 8 -15.51 3.60 -1.16
CA ILE A 8 -16.16 3.07 -2.36
C ILE A 8 -16.85 1.74 -2.04
N PHE A 9 -16.13 0.82 -1.40
CA PHE A 9 -16.59 -0.53 -1.08
C PHE A 9 -16.97 -0.67 0.41
N LYS A 10 -18.01 0.05 0.81
CA LYS A 10 -18.45 0.14 2.21
C LYS A 10 -18.85 -1.20 2.84
N ASN A 11 -19.34 -2.13 2.02
CA ASN A 11 -19.90 -3.40 2.46
C ASN A 11 -18.96 -4.60 2.25
N LEU A 12 -17.74 -4.35 1.76
CA LEU A 12 -16.73 -5.39 1.61
C LEU A 12 -15.71 -5.26 2.75
N ASP A 13 -15.33 -6.41 3.32
CA ASP A 13 -14.30 -6.49 4.37
C ASP A 13 -12.91 -6.66 3.78
N ARG A 14 -12.80 -7.19 2.57
CA ARG A 14 -11.53 -7.46 1.91
C ARG A 14 -11.65 -7.35 0.40
N VAL A 15 -10.58 -6.91 -0.25
CA VAL A 15 -10.45 -6.86 -1.71
C VAL A 15 -9.06 -7.34 -2.15
N VAL A 16 -8.99 -7.91 -3.36
CA VAL A 16 -7.73 -8.12 -4.07
C VAL A 16 -7.65 -7.06 -5.15
N VAL A 17 -6.57 -6.29 -5.16
CA VAL A 17 -6.31 -5.23 -6.14
C VAL A 17 -5.17 -5.67 -7.03
N LEU A 18 -5.40 -5.60 -8.33
CA LEU A 18 -4.42 -5.89 -9.39
C LEU A 18 -4.28 -4.63 -10.24
N ASP A 19 -3.05 -4.29 -10.62
CA ASP A 19 -2.80 -3.25 -11.61
C ASP A 19 -3.33 -3.68 -12.99
N ASP A 20 -3.53 -2.71 -13.87
CA ASP A 20 -4.11 -2.90 -15.20
C ASP A 20 -3.20 -3.66 -16.18
N ASP A 21 -1.91 -3.79 -15.84
CA ASP A 21 -0.88 -4.50 -16.61
C ASP A 21 -0.59 -5.93 -16.09
N ILE A 22 -1.38 -6.44 -15.13
CA ILE A 22 -1.23 -7.79 -14.59
C ILE A 22 -1.92 -8.84 -15.48
N VAL A 23 -1.19 -9.92 -15.79
CA VAL A 23 -1.73 -11.12 -16.44
C VAL A 23 -1.95 -12.23 -15.42
N VAL A 24 -3.21 -12.61 -15.21
CA VAL A 24 -3.60 -13.71 -14.32
C VAL A 24 -3.53 -15.03 -15.07
N GLN A 25 -2.61 -15.91 -14.67
CA GLN A 25 -2.38 -17.22 -15.32
C GLN A 25 -2.98 -18.39 -14.53
N GLN A 26 -3.38 -18.18 -13.27
CA GLN A 26 -3.87 -19.21 -12.37
C GLN A 26 -4.98 -18.66 -11.48
N ASP A 27 -5.74 -19.56 -10.86
CA ASP A 27 -6.77 -19.22 -9.89
C ASP A 27 -6.21 -18.44 -8.70
N LEU A 28 -6.89 -17.36 -8.32
CA LEU A 28 -6.47 -16.45 -7.26
C LEU A 28 -7.08 -16.77 -5.89
N SER A 29 -7.91 -17.81 -5.77
CA SER A 29 -8.65 -18.11 -4.53
C SER A 29 -7.72 -18.37 -3.35
N ALA A 30 -6.50 -18.86 -3.60
CA ALA A 30 -5.47 -19.03 -2.59
C ALA A 30 -5.10 -17.71 -1.89
N LEU A 31 -5.14 -16.57 -2.60
CA LEU A 31 -4.85 -15.25 -2.03
C LEU A 31 -5.88 -14.87 -0.95
N TRP A 32 -7.13 -15.31 -1.09
CA TRP A 32 -8.18 -14.99 -0.13
C TRP A 32 -7.93 -15.59 1.25
N SER A 33 -7.21 -16.71 1.31
CA SER A 33 -6.94 -17.46 2.55
C SER A 33 -5.61 -17.08 3.22
N VAL A 34 -4.88 -16.10 2.66
CA VAL A 34 -3.62 -15.65 3.24
C VAL A 34 -3.84 -15.07 4.64
N ASN A 35 -3.04 -15.53 5.60
CA ASN A 35 -3.03 -14.95 6.94
C ASN A 35 -2.27 -13.62 6.92
N MET A 36 -3.02 -12.54 7.08
CA MET A 36 -2.50 -11.17 7.05
C MET A 36 -1.85 -10.72 8.37
N GLY A 37 -1.86 -11.55 9.42
CA GLY A 37 -1.22 -11.22 10.71
C GLY A 37 -1.75 -9.93 11.35
N GLY A 38 -3.03 -9.61 11.14
CA GLY A 38 -3.65 -8.36 11.59
C GLY A 38 -3.19 -7.10 10.85
N LYS A 39 -2.44 -7.24 9.75
CA LYS A 39 -2.03 -6.14 8.87
C LYS A 39 -3.14 -5.80 7.89
N VAL A 40 -3.17 -4.54 7.47
CA VAL A 40 -4.19 -4.01 6.56
C VAL A 40 -3.90 -4.35 5.10
N ASN A 41 -2.62 -4.40 4.72
CA ASN A 41 -2.21 -4.63 3.34
C ASN A 41 -1.21 -5.78 3.28
N GLY A 42 -1.39 -6.65 2.30
CA GLY A 42 -0.52 -7.76 1.96
C GLY A 42 -0.06 -7.54 0.53
N ALA A 43 1.25 -7.47 0.33
CA ALA A 43 1.86 -7.13 -0.94
C ALA A 43 3.02 -8.09 -1.22
N VAL A 44 3.41 -8.18 -2.49
CA VAL A 44 4.54 -9.02 -2.89
C VAL A 44 5.85 -8.33 -2.51
N GLU A 45 6.71 -9.01 -1.76
CA GLU A 45 8.07 -8.56 -1.49
C GLU A 45 8.99 -8.87 -2.68
N SER A 46 9.82 -7.89 -3.06
CA SER A 46 10.83 -8.06 -4.08
C SER A 46 12.18 -7.54 -3.59
N CYS A 47 13.13 -8.47 -3.43
CA CYS A 47 14.50 -8.14 -3.05
C CYS A 47 15.37 -7.71 -4.25
N ALA A 48 14.80 -7.66 -5.46
CA ALA A 48 15.46 -7.03 -6.60
C ALA A 48 15.62 -5.51 -6.39
N ILE A 49 14.77 -4.91 -5.55
CA ILE A 49 14.85 -3.53 -5.10
C ILE A 49 15.02 -3.53 -3.57
N ARG A 50 16.16 -3.04 -3.09
CA ARG A 50 16.40 -2.78 -1.66
C ARG A 50 16.05 -1.34 -1.32
N LEU A 51 15.51 -1.09 -0.13
CA LEU A 51 15.14 0.25 0.30
C LEU A 51 16.34 1.22 0.29
N GLY A 52 17.56 0.72 0.54
CA GLY A 52 18.79 1.49 0.44
C GLY A 52 19.07 2.10 -0.94
N GLN A 53 18.51 1.51 -2.01
CA GLN A 53 18.58 2.03 -3.39
C GLN A 53 17.55 3.15 -3.63
N LEU A 54 16.51 3.23 -2.80
CA LEU A 54 15.44 4.23 -2.88
C LEU A 54 15.68 5.44 -1.96
N ASN A 55 16.85 5.54 -1.32
CA ASN A 55 17.22 6.63 -0.40
C ASN A 55 16.94 8.03 -0.98
N ASN A 56 17.20 8.23 -2.27
CA ASN A 56 17.00 9.52 -2.93
C ASN A 56 15.50 9.90 -3.07
N TYR A 57 14.60 8.92 -3.04
CA TYR A 57 13.15 9.10 -3.17
C TYR A 57 12.43 9.11 -1.82
N LEU A 58 12.93 8.33 -0.85
CA LEU A 58 12.31 8.15 0.47
C LEU A 58 12.81 9.15 1.52
N GLY A 59 13.75 10.03 1.14
CA GLY A 59 14.40 10.98 2.04
C GLY A 59 15.28 10.30 3.10
N ARG A 60 15.69 11.08 4.12
CA ARG A 60 16.40 10.53 5.30
C ARG A 60 15.40 9.86 6.22
N SER A 61 14.97 8.65 5.86
CA SER A 61 14.15 7.80 6.73
C SER A 61 14.99 6.73 7.41
N ASN A 62 14.59 6.38 8.63
CA ASN A 62 15.31 5.48 9.53
C ASN A 62 14.96 4.00 9.22
N PHE A 63 15.00 3.62 7.94
CA PHE A 63 14.74 2.24 7.52
C PHE A 63 16.03 1.43 7.39
N ASP A 64 15.93 0.11 7.53
CA ASP A 64 17.03 -0.78 7.18
C ASP A 64 17.24 -0.76 5.67
N ARG A 65 18.43 -0.32 5.25
CA ARG A 65 18.81 -0.20 3.85
C ARG A 65 18.82 -1.55 3.14
N ASN A 66 18.94 -2.65 3.88
CA ASN A 66 18.94 -4.00 3.36
C ASN A 66 17.54 -4.60 3.21
N SER A 67 16.49 -3.97 3.76
CA SER A 67 15.12 -4.44 3.59
C SER A 67 14.71 -4.44 2.12
N CYS A 68 13.93 -5.45 1.74
CA CYS A 68 13.35 -5.55 0.40
C CYS A 68 12.15 -4.62 0.28
N ALA A 69 11.90 -4.12 -0.93
CA ALA A 69 10.73 -3.31 -1.21
C ALA A 69 9.48 -4.19 -1.40
N TRP A 70 8.31 -3.62 -1.16
CA TRP A 70 7.04 -4.24 -1.53
C TRP A 70 6.53 -3.64 -2.84
N MET A 71 5.99 -4.49 -3.71
CA MET A 71 5.44 -4.10 -5.00
C MET A 71 3.95 -3.78 -4.89
N SER A 72 3.51 -2.76 -5.63
CA SER A 72 2.11 -2.32 -5.65
C SER A 72 1.22 -3.10 -6.63
N GLY A 73 1.79 -3.89 -7.54
CA GLY A 73 1.03 -4.54 -8.63
C GLY A 73 -0.04 -5.54 -8.18
N LEU A 74 0.12 -6.12 -6.99
CA LEU A 74 -0.85 -7.04 -6.40
C LEU A 74 -0.92 -6.78 -4.90
N ASN A 75 -2.13 -6.45 -4.42
CA ASN A 75 -2.38 -6.23 -3.01
C ASN A 75 -3.63 -6.96 -2.53
N ILE A 76 -3.56 -7.54 -1.33
CA ILE A 76 -4.71 -7.98 -0.56
C ILE A 76 -4.96 -6.92 0.50
N ILE A 77 -6.14 -6.29 0.47
CA ILE A 77 -6.45 -5.18 1.37
C ILE A 77 -7.61 -5.58 2.27
N ASP A 78 -7.39 -5.53 3.58
CA ASP A 78 -8.40 -5.70 4.62
C ASP A 78 -9.09 -4.35 4.89
N LEU A 79 -10.22 -4.14 4.23
CA LEU A 79 -11.01 -2.91 4.33
C LEU A 79 -11.67 -2.75 5.70
N ALA A 80 -12.02 -3.86 6.37
CA ALA A 80 -12.57 -3.80 7.72
C ALA A 80 -11.53 -3.22 8.70
N ARG A 81 -10.31 -3.78 8.69
CA ARG A 81 -9.20 -3.29 9.50
C ARG A 81 -8.76 -1.88 9.10
N TRP A 82 -8.79 -1.55 7.80
CA TRP A 82 -8.51 -0.20 7.32
C TRP A 82 -9.48 0.83 7.92
N ARG A 83 -10.78 0.52 7.95
CA ARG A 83 -11.83 1.36 8.54
C ARG A 83 -11.66 1.48 10.05
N GLU A 84 -11.42 0.37 10.75
CA GLU A 84 -11.18 0.33 12.20
C GLU A 84 -10.02 1.25 12.61
N LEU A 85 -8.92 1.24 11.85
CA LEU A 85 -7.75 2.06 12.10
C LEU A 85 -7.84 3.49 11.51
N ASN A 86 -8.95 3.82 10.83
CA ASN A 86 -9.18 5.10 10.15
C ASN A 86 -7.99 5.56 9.28
N LEU A 87 -7.41 4.63 8.50
CA LEU A 87 -6.20 4.95 7.72
C LEU A 87 -6.45 6.01 6.64
N THR A 88 -7.67 6.10 6.10
CA THR A 88 -8.03 7.18 5.16
C THR A 88 -7.99 8.54 5.85
N GLY A 89 -8.44 8.63 7.10
CA GLY A 89 -8.30 9.85 7.91
C GLY A 89 -6.84 10.22 8.17
N THR A 90 -6.01 9.24 8.54
CA THR A 90 -4.56 9.43 8.73
C THR A 90 -3.89 9.93 7.45
N PHE A 91 -4.19 9.31 6.30
CA PHE A 91 -3.65 9.74 5.01
C PHE A 91 -4.07 11.18 4.65
N ARG A 92 -5.34 11.54 4.88
CA ARG A 92 -5.82 12.91 4.64
C ARG A 92 -5.08 13.94 5.48
N LYS A 93 -4.82 13.66 6.76
CA LYS A 93 -4.03 14.54 7.64
C LYS A 93 -2.61 14.71 7.11
N LEU A 94 -1.94 13.62 6.77
CA LEU A 94 -0.59 13.66 6.18
C LEU A 94 -0.55 14.52 4.91
N VAL A 95 -1.51 14.35 4.00
CA VAL A 95 -1.59 15.16 2.77
C VAL A 95 -1.82 16.64 3.09
N GLN A 96 -2.63 16.97 4.10
CA GLN A 96 -2.84 18.36 4.54
C GLN A 96 -1.57 18.98 5.13
N GLU A 97 -0.83 18.22 5.93
CA GLU A 97 0.47 18.64 6.50
C GLU A 97 1.51 18.89 5.41
N LEU A 98 1.64 17.98 4.44
CA LEU A 98 2.58 18.14 3.32
C LEU A 98 2.22 19.33 2.41
N LYS A 99 0.93 19.61 2.23
CA LYS A 99 0.46 20.79 1.49
C LYS A 99 0.77 22.10 2.23
N SER A 100 0.65 22.09 3.55
CA SER A 100 0.94 23.25 4.40
C SER A 100 2.45 23.48 4.62
N GLY A 101 3.25 22.41 4.53
CA GLY A 101 4.69 22.40 4.83
C GLY A 101 5.64 22.50 3.62
N GLY A 102 5.13 22.65 2.39
CA GLY A 102 5.97 22.91 1.22
C GLY A 102 6.42 21.69 0.38
N GLY A 103 5.57 20.66 0.23
CA GLY A 103 5.61 19.77 -0.94
C GLY A 103 5.56 18.26 -0.67
N LEU A 104 4.69 17.54 -1.40
CA LEU A 104 4.84 16.11 -1.64
C LEU A 104 6.04 15.91 -2.60
N PRO A 105 6.91 14.91 -2.38
CA PRO A 105 7.74 14.39 -3.47
C PRO A 105 6.82 13.92 -4.59
N GLU A 106 7.06 14.38 -5.82
CA GLU A 106 6.31 14.01 -7.04
C GLU A 106 6.10 12.49 -7.20
N ALA A 107 7.01 11.69 -6.64
CA ALA A 107 6.97 10.23 -6.63
C ALA A 107 5.84 9.61 -5.77
N ALA A 108 5.20 10.36 -4.88
CA ALA A 108 4.10 9.85 -4.04
C ALA A 108 2.71 10.07 -4.68
N ALA A 109 2.66 10.67 -5.88
CA ALA A 109 1.43 11.02 -6.59
C ALA A 109 1.12 10.13 -7.80
N SER A 110 1.95 9.11 -8.09
CA SER A 110 1.68 8.06 -9.09
C SER A 110 1.23 6.79 -8.41
#